data_AF-A0A9Q3BEV1-F1
#
_entry.id   AF-A0A9Q3BEV1-F1
#
_cell.length_a   1.000
_cell.length_b   1.000
_cell.length_c   1.000
_cell.angle_alpha   90.00
_cell.angle_beta   90.00
_cell.angle_gamma   90.00
#
_symmetry.space_group_name_H-M   'P 1'
#
loop_
_entity.id
_entity.type
_entity.pdbx_description
1 polymer ?
#
loop_
_entity_poly.entity_id
_entity_poly.type
_entity_poly.pdbx_seq_one_letter_code
_entity_poly.pdbx_strand_id
1 'polypeptide(L)'
;MQEDLSQILSQFREAFASNNEPLGAIKDHEVDIMLNVERCYPPLLKIPPYPASPRDKEALETHINELMKLGVLKKAGHNEELEVTNTVMIT
;
A
#
# COMPACT_ATOMS: atom_id res chain seq x y z
N MET A 1 19.00 26.01 20.38
CA MET A 1 18.52 24.61 20.48
C MET A 1 17.16 24.40 19.81
N GLN A 2 16.06 25.04 20.24
CA GLN A 2 14.76 24.87 19.55
C GLN A 2 14.73 25.49 18.14
N GLU A 3 15.40 26.63 17.93
CA GLU A 3 15.50 27.31 16.63
C GLU A 3 16.32 26.51 15.61
N ASP A 4 17.32 25.76 16.07
CA ASP A 4 18.18 24.93 15.21
C ASP A 4 17.39 23.73 14.65
N LEU A 5 16.55 23.11 15.49
CA LEU A 5 15.73 21.97 15.09
C LEU A 5 14.65 22.37 14.08
N SER A 6 13.98 23.51 14.27
CA SER A 6 12.96 23.97 13.34
C SER A 6 13.54 24.32 11.97
N GLN A 7 14.75 24.89 11.92
CA GLN A 7 15.48 25.11 10.67
C GLN A 7 15.80 23.81 9.95
N ILE A 8 16.31 22.80 10.66
CA ILE A 8 16.64 21.49 10.07
C ILE A 8 15.38 20.81 9.53
N LEU A 9 14.29 20.77 10.30
CA LEU A 9 13.03 20.17 9.88
C LEU A 9 12.42 20.90 8.67
N SER A 10 12.56 22.22 8.59
CA SER A 10 12.11 22.99 7.43
C SER A 10 13.01 22.78 6.21
N GLN A 11 14.33 22.65 6.41
CA GLN A 11 15.30 22.46 5.33
C GLN A 11 15.13 21.09 4.67
N PHE A 12 14.88 20.05 5.46
CA PHE A 12 14.76 18.66 5.00
C PHE A 12 13.32 18.15 5.02
N ARG A 13 12.34 19.04 4.84
CA ARG A 13 10.91 18.71 4.97
C ARG A 13 10.49 17.47 4.17
N GLU A 14 11.00 17.32 2.95
CA GLU A 14 10.70 16.20 2.03
C GLU A 14 11.31 14.86 2.49
N ALA A 15 12.29 14.87 3.40
CA ALA A 15 12.89 13.66 3.95
C ALA A 15 12.06 13.08 5.11
N PHE A 16 11.06 13.81 5.61
CA PHE A 16 10.20 13.39 6.71
C PHE A 16 8.80 13.05 6.21
N ALA A 17 8.20 12.01 6.78
CA ALA A 17 6.81 11.69 6.50
C ALA A 17 5.90 12.83 6.96
N SER A 18 5.15 13.41 6.03
CA SER A 18 4.16 14.46 6.30
C SER A 18 2.76 13.96 5.97
N ASN A 19 1.75 14.45 6.69
CA ASN A 19 0.35 14.08 6.45
C ASN A 19 -0.19 14.55 5.08
N ASN A 20 0.53 15.45 4.42
CA ASN A 20 0.10 16.09 3.17
C ASN A 20 0.78 15.50 1.92
N GLU A 21 1.75 14.60 2.09
CA GLU A 21 2.51 14.02 0.98
C GLU A 21 2.16 12.54 0.84
N PRO A 22 1.82 12.08 -0.38
CA PRO A 22 1.49 10.68 -0.58
C PRO A 22 2.71 9.79 -0.35
N LEU A 23 2.51 8.66 0.33
CA LEU A 23 3.47 7.57 0.37
C LEU A 23 3.74 7.10 -1.07
N GLY A 24 4.94 7.33 -1.60
CA GLY A 24 5.27 6.90 -2.96
C GLY A 24 5.99 7.91 -3.86
N ALA A 25 6.66 8.93 -3.32
CA ALA A 25 7.55 9.80 -4.10
C ALA A 25 8.79 9.09 -4.70
N ILE A 26 8.89 7.77 -4.58
CA ILE A 26 9.96 6.95 -5.16
C ILE A 26 9.54 6.61 -6.59
N LYS A 27 10.19 7.25 -7.56
CA LYS A 27 10.03 6.93 -8.98
C LYS A 27 10.66 5.55 -9.27
N ASP A 28 9.98 4.75 -10.09
CA ASP A 28 10.53 3.57 -10.77
C ASP A 28 10.89 2.34 -9.90
N HIS A 29 10.20 2.10 -8.78
CA HIS A 29 10.35 0.84 -8.01
C HIS A 29 9.31 -0.22 -8.43
N GLU A 30 9.43 -0.71 -9.66
CA GLU A 30 8.63 -1.83 -10.16
C GLU A 30 9.30 -3.16 -9.76
N VAL A 31 8.51 -4.07 -9.19
CA VAL A 31 8.96 -5.41 -8.82
C VAL A 31 8.19 -6.42 -9.65
N ASP A 32 8.90 -7.16 -10.50
CA ASP A 32 8.36 -8.32 -11.19
C ASP A 32 8.46 -9.56 -10.29
N ILE A 33 7.31 -10.07 -9.84
CA ILE A 33 7.24 -11.26 -8.99
C ILE A 33 6.87 -12.45 -9.87
N MET A 34 7.88 -13.20 -10.28
CA MET A 34 7.70 -14.46 -11.02
C MET A 34 7.35 -15.61 -10.08
N LEU A 35 6.31 -16.37 -10.43
CA LEU A 35 5.98 -17.60 -9.73
C LEU A 35 6.95 -18.72 -10.17
N ASN A 36 7.42 -19.51 -9.20
CA ASN A 36 8.28 -20.67 -9.47
C ASN A 36 7.55 -21.87 -10.10
N VAL A 37 6.28 -21.70 -10.49
CA VAL A 37 5.41 -22.78 -10.98
C VAL A 37 4.65 -22.34 -12.24
N GLU A 38 4.50 -23.26 -13.18
CA GLU A 38 3.72 -23.07 -14.41
C GLU A 38 2.23 -23.41 -14.16
N ARG A 39 1.32 -22.93 -15.02
CA ARG A 39 -0.11 -23.30 -14.97
C ARG A 39 -0.27 -24.83 -15.06
N CYS A 40 -1.21 -25.50 -14.39
CA CYS A 40 -2.41 -25.03 -13.68
C CYS A 40 -2.13 -24.71 -12.21
N TYR A 41 -2.40 -23.46 -11.81
CA TYR A 41 -2.21 -22.97 -10.45
C TYR A 41 -2.87 -23.89 -9.42
N PRO A 42 -2.27 -24.04 -8.23
CA PRO A 42 -2.88 -24.83 -7.16
C PRO A 42 -4.26 -24.23 -6.79
N PRO A 43 -5.28 -25.07 -6.54
CA PRO A 43 -6.66 -24.63 -6.25
C PRO A 43 -6.84 -23.83 -4.94
N LEU A 44 -5.76 -23.65 -4.17
CA LEU A 44 -5.73 -23.06 -2.83
C LEU A 44 -5.66 -21.52 -2.78
N LEU A 45 -5.65 -20.83 -3.93
CA LEU A 45 -5.48 -19.37 -3.94
C LEU A 45 -6.75 -18.58 -3.55
N LYS A 46 -7.91 -19.24 -3.45
CA LYS A 46 -9.16 -18.62 -2.98
C LYS A 46 -9.48 -19.04 -1.55
N ILE A 47 -8.91 -18.31 -0.60
CA ILE A 47 -9.22 -18.46 0.83
C ILE A 47 -10.29 -17.42 1.18
N PRO A 48 -11.42 -17.81 1.81
CA PRO A 48 -12.40 -16.84 2.27
C PRO A 48 -11.79 -15.96 3.38
N PRO A 49 -12.16 -14.66 3.44
CA PRO A 49 -11.67 -13.80 4.50
C PRO A 49 -12.16 -14.29 5.86
N TYR A 50 -11.30 -14.20 6.87
CA TYR A 50 -11.68 -14.50 8.24
C TYR A 50 -12.76 -13.53 8.74
N PRO A 51 -13.68 -13.97 9.60
CA PRO A 51 -14.68 -13.09 10.18
C PRO A 51 -14.02 -12.07 11.11
N ALA A 52 -14.21 -10.78 10.82
CA ALA A 52 -13.80 -9.68 11.68
C ALA A 52 -14.97 -9.18 12.55
N SER A 53 -14.67 -8.69 13.75
CA SER A 53 -15.69 -8.07 14.60
C SER A 53 -16.20 -6.76 13.99
N PRO A 54 -17.44 -6.31 14.30
CA PRO A 54 -17.97 -5.06 13.74
C PRO A 54 -17.08 -3.85 14.02
N ARG A 55 -16.55 -3.75 15.24
CA ARG A 55 -15.63 -2.69 15.64
C ARG A 55 -14.34 -2.71 14.83
N ASP A 56 -13.79 -3.89 14.58
CA ASP A 56 -12.55 -4.02 13.80
C ASP A 56 -12.80 -3.66 12.33
N LYS A 57 -13.97 -4.01 11.79
CA LYS A 57 -14.34 -3.65 10.41
C LYS A 57 -14.39 -2.14 10.21
N GLU A 58 -14.98 -1.39 11.13
CA GLU A 58 -15.06 0.08 11.04
C GLU A 58 -13.67 0.74 11.06
N ALA A 59 -12.77 0.24 11.93
CA ALA A 59 -11.39 0.71 11.99
C ALA A 59 -10.62 0.38 10.70
N LEU A 60 -10.77 -0.86 10.21
CA LEU A 60 -10.15 -1.29 8.95
C LEU A 60 -10.65 -0.50 7.76
N GLU A 61 -11.95 -0.20 7.69
CA GLU A 61 -12.54 0.57 6.58
C GLU A 61 -11.96 1.99 6.50
N THR A 62 -11.71 2.63 7.65
CA THR A 62 -11.07 3.94 7.70
C THR A 62 -9.68 3.90 7.05
N HIS A 63 -8.85 2.94 7.45
CA HIS A 63 -7.49 2.80 6.91
C HIS A 63 -7.45 2.35 5.44
N ILE A 64 -8.37 1.46 5.03
CA ILE A 64 -8.49 1.05 3.63
C ILE A 64 -8.83 2.28 2.76
N ASN A 65 -9.74 3.14 3.23
CA ASN A 65 -10.10 4.36 2.52
C ASN A 65 -8.92 5.35 2.41
N GLU A 66 -8.11 5.48 3.46
CA GLU A 66 -6.87 6.29 3.42
C GLU A 66 -5.89 5.74 2.38
N LEU A 67 -5.63 4.43 2.39
CA LEU A 67 -4.71 3.79 1.45
C LEU A 67 -5.19 3.85 -0.01
N MET A 68 -6.51 3.80 -0.24
CA MET A 68 -7.08 4.03 -1.57
C MET A 68 -6.86 5.47 -2.06
N LYS A 69 -7.03 6.46 -1.18
CA LYS A 69 -6.77 7.88 -1.52
C LYS A 69 -5.30 8.15 -1.82
N LEU A 70 -4.40 7.45 -1.12
CA LEU A 70 -2.96 7.52 -1.34
C LEU A 70 -2.50 6.77 -2.60
N GLY A 71 -3.40 6.05 -3.29
CA GLY A 71 -3.06 5.26 -4.48
C GLY A 71 -2.29 3.97 -4.19
N VAL A 72 -2.16 3.58 -2.91
CA VAL A 72 -1.48 2.35 -2.49
C VAL A 72 -2.38 1.13 -2.77
N LEU A 73 -3.68 1.25 -2.53
CA LEU A 73 -4.67 0.22 -2.82
C LEU A 73 -5.56 0.61 -4.00
N LYS A 74 -5.83 -0.35 -4.89
CA LYS A 74 -6.77 -0.21 -6.00
C LYS A 74 -7.81 -1.33 -5.93
N LYS A 75 -9.08 -0.97 -6.18
CA LYS A 75 -10.15 -1.96 -6.30
C LYS A 75 -9.98 -2.75 -7.60
N ALA A 76 -9.85 -4.07 -7.49
CA ALA A 76 -9.78 -4.98 -8.62
C ALA A 76 -11.11 -5.71 -8.86
N GLY A 77 -11.49 -5.89 -10.12
CA GLY A 77 -12.64 -6.71 -10.51
C GLY A 77 -12.41 -8.21 -10.32
N HIS A 78 -13.49 -8.98 -10.17
CA HIS A 78 -13.44 -10.43 -9.90
C HIS A 78 -12.86 -11.28 -11.05
N ASN A 79 -12.85 -10.73 -12.29
CA ASN A 79 -12.37 -11.37 -13.52
C ASN A 79 -11.51 -10.41 -14.35
N GLU A 80 -11.03 -9.32 -13.75
CA GLU A 80 -10.10 -8.43 -14.45
C GLU A 80 -8.76 -9.15 -14.53
N GLU A 81 -8.26 -9.45 -15.73
CA GLU A 81 -6.86 -9.78 -15.92
C GLU A 81 -6.07 -8.52 -15.54
N LEU A 82 -5.72 -8.44 -14.26
CA LEU A 82 -4.79 -7.45 -13.78
C LEU A 82 -3.46 -7.80 -14.44
N GLU A 83 -3.09 -7.07 -15.50
CA GLU A 83 -1.68 -6.95 -15.85
C GLU A 83 -0.96 -6.50 -14.57
N VAL A 84 -0.07 -7.36 -14.09
CA VAL A 84 0.55 -7.27 -12.77
C VAL A 84 1.39 -6.01 -12.70
N THR A 85 0.79 -4.91 -12.26
CA THR A 85 1.51 -3.74 -11.78
C THR A 85 0.59 -3.00 -10.81
N ASN A 86 0.69 -3.31 -9.52
CA ASN A 86 0.30 -2.41 -8.44
C ASN A 86 1.18 -2.69 -7.21
N THR A 87 1.65 -1.62 -6.61
CA THR A 87 2.73 -1.48 -5.61
C THR A 87 2.67 -2.44 -4.41
N VAL A 88 3.84 -2.94 -4.01
CA VAL A 88 4.08 -3.68 -2.78
C VAL A 88 4.98 -2.84 -1.87
N MET A 89 4.58 -2.60 -0.63
CA MET A 89 5.47 -2.11 0.44
C MET A 89 6.04 -3.31 1.18
N ILE A 90 7.37 -3.48 1.15
CA ILE A 90 8.11 -4.42 2.02
C ILE A 90 8.90 -3.56 3.01
N THR A 91 8.65 -3.73 4.31
CA THR A 91 9.51 -3.21 5.38
C THR A 91 10.02 -4.37 6.23
#